data_AF-A0A835HAK6-F1
#
_entry.id   AF-A0A835HAK6-F1
#
_cell.length_a   1.000
_cell.length_b   1.000
_cell.length_c   1.000
_cell.angle_alpha   90.00
_cell.angle_beta   90.00
_cell.angle_gamma   90.00
#
_symmetry.space_group_name_H-M   'P 1'
#
loop_
_entity.id
_entity.type
_entity.pdbx_description
1 polymer ?
#
loop_
_entity_poly.entity_id
_entity_poly.type
_entity_poly.pdbx_seq_one_letter_code
_entity_poly.pdbx_strand_id
1 'polypeptide(L)'
;MCEWEVRNIPGVEVANVERLNLLKLALGGHLGRFIIWTKSAFEKLDSIYGSFDKPFEKKKGYVLPRSKMVNADLLRIINSDEVQQ
;
A
#
# COMPACT_ATOMS: atom_id res chain seq x y z
N MET A 1 -0.76 -15.66 -16.23
CA MET A 1 0.22 -16.40 -17.07
C MET A 1 1.60 -16.54 -16.39
N CYS A 2 1.96 -15.74 -15.38
CA CYS A 2 3.28 -15.78 -14.72
C CYS A 2 3.35 -16.63 -13.43
N GLU A 3 2.36 -17.45 -13.10
CA GLU A 3 2.33 -18.09 -11.76
C GLU A 3 3.28 -19.28 -11.61
N TRP A 4 3.63 -19.99 -12.69
CA TRP A 4 4.38 -21.25 -12.59
C TRP A 4 5.90 -21.03 -12.55
N GLU A 5 6.41 -19.99 -13.21
CA GLU A 5 7.86 -19.68 -13.29
C GLU A 5 8.43 -19.19 -11.95
N VAL A 6 7.61 -18.45 -11.18
CA VAL A 6 8.07 -17.77 -9.96
C VAL A 6 7.93 -18.65 -8.71
N ARG A 7 7.18 -19.76 -8.80
CA ARG A 7 6.96 -20.70 -7.69
C ARG A 7 8.18 -21.58 -7.39
N ASN A 8 9.13 -21.71 -8.32
CA ASN A 8 10.32 -22.54 -8.14
C ASN A 8 11.51 -21.76 -7.55
N ILE A 9 11.37 -20.46 -7.29
CA ILE A 9 12.44 -19.62 -6.76
C ILE A 9 12.28 -19.52 -5.23
N PRO A 10 13.27 -19.98 -4.43
CA PRO A 10 13.19 -19.87 -2.99
C PRO A 10 13.18 -18.39 -2.56
N GLY A 11 12.25 -18.02 -1.67
CA GLY A 11 12.11 -16.66 -1.16
C GLY A 11 11.18 -15.75 -1.95
N VAL A 12 10.65 -16.20 -3.10
CA VAL A 12 9.67 -15.43 -3.87
C VAL A 12 8.26 -15.97 -3.61
N GLU A 13 7.32 -15.05 -3.34
CA GLU A 13 5.91 -15.39 -3.18
C GLU A 13 5.06 -14.65 -4.20
N VAL A 14 4.07 -15.35 -4.75
CA VAL A 14 3.07 -14.76 -5.63
C VAL A 14 1.81 -14.43 -4.82
N ALA A 15 1.30 -13.23 -5.01
CA ALA A 15 0.06 -12.75 -4.39
C ALA A 15 -0.88 -12.18 -5.45
N ASN A 16 -2.19 -12.42 -5.29
CA ASN A 16 -3.22 -11.85 -6.15
C ASN A 16 -3.71 -10.51 -5.55
N VAL A 17 -3.78 -9.47 -6.38
CA VAL A 17 -4.18 -8.10 -6.01
C VAL A 17 -5.61 -8.03 -5.47
N GLU A 18 -6.51 -8.89 -5.95
CA GLU A 18 -7.91 -8.91 -5.49
C GLU A 18 -8.06 -9.47 -4.07
N ARG A 19 -7.09 -10.28 -3.62
CA ARG A 19 -7.07 -10.95 -2.32
C ARG A 19 -5.68 -10.88 -1.69
N LEU A 20 -5.23 -9.65 -1.44
CA LEU A 20 -3.97 -9.42 -0.73
C LEU A 20 -4.10 -9.85 0.72
N ASN A 21 -3.26 -10.82 1.13
CA ASN A 21 -3.21 -11.29 2.50
C ASN A 21 -2.18 -10.46 3.30
N LEU A 22 -2.63 -9.88 4.41
CA LEU A 22 -1.78 -9.08 5.30
C LEU A 22 -0.59 -9.89 5.84
N LEU A 23 -0.76 -11.18 6.14
CA LEU A 23 0.32 -12.04 6.64
C LEU A 23 1.45 -12.22 5.62
N LYS A 24 1.11 -12.18 4.33
CA LYS A 24 2.12 -12.22 3.26
C LYS A 24 2.76 -10.86 3.04
N LEU A 25 2.08 -9.76 3.33
CA LEU A 25 2.65 -8.42 3.19
C LEU A 25 3.55 -8.04 4.37
N ALA A 26 3.22 -8.50 5.57
CA ALA A 26 3.94 -8.23 6.81
C ALA A 26 4.21 -9.54 7.56
N LEU A 27 5.29 -10.23 7.19
CA LEU A 27 5.75 -11.43 7.90
C LEU A 27 6.15 -11.04 9.32
N GLY A 28 5.59 -11.72 10.33
CA GLY A 28 5.89 -11.47 11.74
C GLY A 28 5.46 -10.10 12.27
N GLY A 29 4.62 -9.35 11.54
CA GLY A 29 4.16 -8.02 11.95
C GLY A 29 5.15 -6.88 11.64
N HIS A 30 6.25 -7.16 10.95
CA HIS A 30 7.15 -6.12 10.44
C HIS A 30 6.65 -5.59 9.09
N LEU A 31 6.53 -4.27 9.00
CA LEU A 31 6.22 -3.57 7.76
C LEU A 31 7.48 -3.48 6.88
N GLY A 32 7.32 -3.61 5.57
CA GLY A 32 8.42 -3.45 4.61
C GLY A 32 8.82 -4.74 3.90
N ARG A 33 7.89 -5.33 3.14
CA ARG A 33 8.23 -6.38 2.16
C ARG A 33 8.55 -5.73 0.82
N PHE A 34 9.61 -6.19 0.17
CA PHE A 34 9.90 -5.80 -1.21
C PHE A 34 8.88 -6.44 -2.15
N ILE A 35 8.08 -5.62 -2.83
CA ILE A 35 6.98 -6.07 -3.69
C ILE A 35 7.23 -5.56 -5.11
N ILE A 36 7.20 -6.49 -6.07
CA ILE A 36 7.27 -6.18 -7.49
C ILE A 36 5.84 -6.20 -8.05
N TRP A 37 5.42 -5.08 -8.63
CA TRP A 37 4.10 -4.95 -9.24
C TRP A 37 4.19 -5.06 -10.76
N THR A 38 3.24 -5.76 -11.36
CA THR A 38 3.03 -5.69 -12.82
C THR A 38 2.13 -4.50 -13.16
N LYS A 39 2.23 -3.97 -14.38
CA LYS A 39 1.45 -2.79 -14.81
C LYS A 39 -0.06 -2.96 -14.56
N SER A 40 -0.62 -4.10 -15.00
CA SER A 40 -2.04 -4.41 -14.80
C SER A 40 -2.44 -4.58 -13.32
N ALA A 41 -1.50 -5.01 -12.48
CA ALA A 41 -1.74 -5.15 -11.05
C ALA A 41 -1.82 -3.78 -10.36
N PHE A 42 -0.99 -2.83 -10.80
CA PHE A 42 -0.98 -1.47 -10.27
C PHE A 42 -2.27 -0.70 -10.64
N GLU A 43 -2.71 -0.79 -11.89
CA GLU A 43 -3.99 -0.19 -12.34
C GLU A 43 -5.20 -0.78 -11.59
N LYS A 44 -5.18 -2.09 -11.32
CA LYS A 44 -6.22 -2.74 -10.51
C LYS A 44 -6.18 -2.33 -9.05
N LEU A 45 -5.02 -2.00 -8.49
CA LEU A 45 -4.89 -1.55 -7.10
C LEU A 45 -5.69 -0.26 -6.87
N ASP A 46 -5.57 0.71 -7.77
CA ASP A 46 -6.33 1.97 -7.71
C ASP A 46 -7.84 1.72 -7.83
N SER A 47 -8.25 0.79 -8.70
CA SER A 47 -9.66 0.37 -8.78
C SER A 47 -10.16 -0.37 -7.52
N ILE A 48 -9.29 -1.10 -6.80
CA ILE A 48 -9.65 -1.91 -5.62
C ILE A 48 -9.64 -1.09 -4.33
N TYR A 49 -8.72 -0.14 -4.17
CA TYR A 49 -8.63 0.66 -2.95
C TYR A 49 -9.26 2.03 -3.12
N GLY A 50 -9.40 2.52 -4.35
CA GLY A 50 -9.86 3.86 -4.65
C GLY A 50 -8.80 4.91 -4.33
N SER A 51 -9.19 6.15 -4.56
CA SER A 51 -8.41 7.34 -4.22
C SER A 51 -9.15 8.16 -3.16
N PHE A 52 -8.53 9.19 -2.58
CA PHE A 52 -9.17 10.03 -1.58
C PHE A 52 -10.46 10.72 -2.08
N ASP A 53 -10.56 10.97 -3.38
CA ASP A 53 -11.70 11.65 -4.02
C ASP A 53 -12.72 10.70 -4.66
N LYS A 54 -12.33 9.44 -4.92
CA LYS A 54 -13.19 8.47 -5.63
C LYS A 54 -13.51 7.29 -4.72
N PRO A 55 -14.78 7.16 -4.27
CA PRO A 55 -15.19 6.05 -3.46
C PRO A 55 -15.16 4.75 -4.26
N PHE A 56 -14.99 3.65 -3.53
CA PHE A 56 -14.71 2.35 -4.10
C PHE A 56 -15.97 1.60 -4.60
N GLU A 57 -15.83 0.88 -5.72
CA GLU A 57 -16.90 0.10 -6.35
C GLU A 57 -17.11 -1.33 -5.78
N LYS A 58 -16.06 -2.05 -5.33
CA LYS A 58 -16.17 -3.50 -4.98
C LYS A 58 -16.29 -3.85 -3.49
N LYS A 59 -15.81 -3.04 -2.54
CA LYS A 59 -16.06 -3.19 -1.08
C LYS A 59 -16.88 -2.00 -0.62
N LYS A 60 -18.17 -2.25 -0.39
CA LYS A 60 -19.09 -1.27 0.15
C LYS A 60 -18.55 -0.71 1.47
N GLY A 61 -18.39 0.61 1.54
CA GLY A 61 -18.03 1.32 2.77
C GLY A 61 -16.55 1.37 3.13
N TYR A 62 -15.64 0.89 2.26
CA TYR A 62 -14.21 1.06 2.48
C TYR A 62 -13.76 2.44 1.99
N VAL A 63 -13.25 3.26 2.90
CA VAL A 63 -12.64 4.56 2.63
C VAL A 63 -11.20 4.52 3.14
N LEU A 64 -10.26 5.08 2.38
CA LEU A 64 -8.88 5.18 2.85
C LEU A 64 -8.84 5.99 4.15
N PRO A 65 -8.11 5.51 5.18
CA PRO A 65 -7.89 6.28 6.39
C PRO A 65 -7.32 7.66 6.04
N ARG A 66 -7.96 8.71 6.54
CA ARG A 66 -7.46 10.08 6.38
C ARG A 66 -6.18 10.22 7.21
N SER A 67 -5.13 10.77 6.60
CA SER A 67 -3.91 11.07 7.35
C SER A 67 -4.24 12.05 8.48
N LYS A 68 -3.78 11.74 9.70
CA LYS A 68 -3.97 12.63 10.87
C LYS A 68 -3.14 13.91 10.77
N MET A 69 -2.05 13.87 10.01
CA MET A 69 -1.16 15.01 9.78
C MET A 69 -0.92 15.14 8.28
N VAL A 70 -1.03 16.34 7.72
CA VAL A 70 -0.78 16.59 6.29
C VAL A 70 0.72 16.46 5.98
N ASN A 71 1.57 16.87 6.92
CA ASN A 71 3.01 16.70 6.86
C ASN A 71 3.45 15.80 8.02
N ALA A 72 4.09 14.67 7.70
CA ALA A 72 4.60 13.72 8.68
C ALA A 72 5.99 14.12 9.24
N ASP A 73 6.66 15.08 8.61
CA ASP A 73 7.96 15.58 9.06
C ASP A 73 7.77 16.64 10.16
N LEU A 74 7.77 16.16 11.40
CA LEU A 74 7.65 16.97 12.61
C LEU A 74 8.90 17.83 12.85
N LEU A 75 10.09 17.34 12.50
CA LEU A 75 11.33 18.08 12.73
C LEU A 75 11.34 19.36 11.89
N ARG A 76 10.87 19.27 10.65
CA ARG A 76 10.71 20.45 9.79
C ARG A 76 9.69 21.45 10.33
N ILE A 77 8.59 20.97 10.93
CA ILE A 77 7.56 21.85 11.50
C ILE A 77 8.09 22.55 12.77
N ILE A 78 8.81 21.82 13.63
CA ILE A 78 9.37 22.37 14.88
C ILE A 78 10.48 23.40 14.59
N ASN A 79 11.25 23.20 13.53
CA ASN A 79 12.33 24.11 13.12
C ASN A 79 11.86 25.17 12.10
N SER A 80 10.56 25.40 11.95
CA SER A 80 10.06 26.42 11.04
C SER A 80 10.05 27.80 11.73
N ASP A 81 10.39 28.84 10.97
CA ASP A 81 10.44 30.21 11.48
C ASP A 81 9.08 30.64 12.06
N GLU A 82 7.97 30.13 11.51
CA GLU A 82 6.62 30.45 12.00
C GLU A 82 6.30 29.86 13.39
N VAL A 83 7.02 28.82 13.83
CA VAL A 83 6.82 28.17 15.14
C VAL A 83 7.82 28.68 16.17
N GLN A 84 9.02 29.08 15.75
CA GLN A 84 10.08 29.55 16.64
C GLN A 84 10.03 31.04 16.98
N GLN A 85 9.10 31.78 16.37
CA GLN A 85 8.87 33.21 16.62
C GLN A 85 7.96 33.44 17.82
#